data_AF-A0AA88XW19-F1
#
_entry.id   AF-A0AA88XW19-F1
#
_cell.length_a   1.000
_cell.length_b   1.000
_cell.length_c   1.000
_cell.angle_alpha   90.00
_cell.angle_beta   90.00
_cell.angle_gamma   90.00
#
_symmetry.space_group_name_H-M   'P 1'
#
loop_
_entity.id
_entity.type
_entity.pdbx_description
1 polymer ?
#
loop_
_entity_poly.entity_id
_entity_poly.type
_entity_poly.pdbx_seq_one_letter_code
_entity_poly.pdbx_strand_id
1 'polypeptide(L)'
;MALPMKLRVMMMRQNMSKFLWKHQPYWKQYLVKLAIFAVITSVIVIFVCLDEDFTLWIRYKFQKVDLKKLAEEYSDESTIYVDKTVADRLFKQVKVLCLILTVPSHLGTQVGVVNATWAKRCNKVLYALCTNKKDPDFLNTCKFGESKSHLIGKVRHSFTFAYANLIHDYDWFLKADDDTYVVMENLRYLLSHHDSNSPGYLGYHFQTYLEQGYMSGGAWVCDQPSGSTTDGGGGV
;
A
#
# COMPACT_ATOMS: atom_id res chain seq x y z
N MET A 1 74.37 -34.11 -14.19
CA MET A 1 74.13 -35.02 -13.05
C MET A 1 72.84 -34.63 -12.35
N ALA A 2 71.76 -35.40 -12.52
CA ALA A 2 70.50 -35.15 -11.83
C ALA A 2 70.58 -35.72 -10.40
N LEU A 3 70.33 -34.89 -9.39
CA LEU A 3 70.22 -35.34 -8.00
C LEU A 3 69.14 -36.44 -7.88
N PRO A 4 69.41 -37.56 -7.17
CA PRO A 4 68.44 -38.64 -7.02
C PRO A 4 67.17 -38.13 -6.35
N MET A 5 66.01 -38.56 -6.84
CA MET A 5 64.68 -38.06 -6.47
C MET A 5 64.45 -38.04 -4.95
N LYS A 6 64.98 -39.03 -4.22
CA LYS A 6 64.94 -39.09 -2.75
C LYS A 6 65.61 -37.88 -2.07
N LEU A 7 66.74 -37.38 -2.60
CA LEU A 7 67.45 -36.22 -2.05
C LEU A 7 66.67 -34.92 -2.29
N ARG A 8 65.99 -34.78 -3.44
CA ARG A 8 65.14 -33.61 -3.73
C ARG A 8 63.93 -33.53 -2.80
N VAL A 9 63.26 -34.66 -2.57
CA VAL A 9 62.11 -34.73 -1.63
C VAL A 9 62.55 -34.41 -0.21
N MET A 10 63.71 -34.92 0.22
CA MET A 10 64.25 -34.67 1.55
C MET A 10 64.67 -33.21 1.76
N MET A 11 65.27 -32.57 0.75
CA MET A 11 65.59 -31.14 0.77
C MET A 11 64.35 -30.25 0.76
N MET A 12 63.32 -30.58 -0.03
CA MET A 12 62.03 -29.87 0.02
C MET A 12 61.39 -29.97 1.40
N ARG A 13 61.43 -31.15 2.03
CA ARG A 13 60.85 -31.37 3.36
C ARG A 13 61.60 -30.59 4.45
N GLN A 14 62.92 -30.50 4.37
CA GLN A 14 63.73 -29.67 5.27
C GLN A 14 63.57 -28.17 5.03
N ASN A 15 63.42 -27.73 3.77
CA ASN A 15 63.15 -26.32 3.47
C ASN A 15 61.75 -25.90 3.94
N MET A 16 60.76 -26.77 3.77
CA MET A 16 59.40 -26.54 4.25
C MET A 16 59.33 -26.51 5.78
N SER A 17 60.03 -27.40 6.49
CA SER A 17 60.07 -27.36 7.96
C SER A 17 60.75 -26.10 8.49
N LYS A 18 61.87 -25.66 7.88
CA LYS A 18 62.54 -24.40 8.22
C LYS A 18 61.68 -23.17 7.94
N PHE A 19 60.95 -23.17 6.83
CA PHE A 19 59.99 -22.10 6.48
C PHE A 19 58.84 -22.01 7.50
N LEU A 20 58.26 -23.15 7.86
CA LEU A 20 57.20 -23.23 8.87
C LEU A 20 57.68 -22.77 10.25
N TRP A 21 58.91 -23.12 10.65
CA TRP A 21 59.50 -22.68 11.93
C TRP A 21 59.77 -21.17 11.96
N LYS A 22 60.25 -20.59 10.86
CA LYS A 22 60.49 -19.15 10.72
C LYS A 22 59.21 -18.31 10.80
N HIS A 23 58.09 -18.85 10.35
CA HIS A 23 56.78 -18.17 10.39
C HIS A 23 55.87 -18.59 11.55
N GLN A 24 56.27 -19.57 12.37
CA GLN A 24 55.52 -20.06 13.53
C GLN A 24 54.94 -18.97 14.47
N PRO A 25 55.64 -17.86 14.81
CA PRO A 25 55.07 -16.81 15.66
C PRO A 25 53.99 -15.97 14.96
N TYR A 26 54.09 -15.78 13.64
CA TYR A 26 53.11 -15.02 12.85
C TYR A 26 51.80 -15.78 12.66
N TRP A 27 51.86 -17.11 12.53
CA TRP A 27 50.68 -17.95 12.36
C TRP A 27 49.79 -17.95 13.61
N LYS A 28 50.40 -17.95 14.80
CA LYS A 28 49.66 -17.81 16.06
C LYS A 28 48.92 -16.47 16.13
N GLN A 29 49.56 -15.38 15.74
CA GLN A 29 48.92 -14.05 15.71
C GLN A 29 47.79 -13.97 14.68
N TYR A 30 47.96 -14.59 13.51
CA TYR A 30 46.93 -14.64 12.48
C TYR A 30 45.72 -15.47 12.94
N LEU A 31 45.95 -16.64 13.53
CA LEU A 31 44.89 -17.49 14.07
C LEU A 31 44.11 -16.80 15.19
N VAL A 32 44.79 -16.07 16.08
CA VAL A 32 44.12 -15.27 17.13
C VAL A 32 43.28 -14.16 16.53
N LYS A 33 43.79 -13.42 15.53
CA LYS A 33 43.00 -12.38 14.84
C LYS A 33 41.78 -12.96 14.11
N LEU A 34 41.93 -14.13 13.50
CA LEU A 34 40.85 -14.82 12.79
C LEU A 34 39.78 -15.35 13.77
N ALA A 35 40.20 -15.84 14.94
CA ALA A 35 39.29 -16.22 16.01
C ALA A 35 38.53 -15.01 16.58
N ILE A 36 39.20 -13.87 16.82
CA ILE A 36 38.56 -12.64 17.28
C ILE A 36 37.55 -12.14 16.24
N PHE A 37 37.92 -12.14 14.97
CA PHE A 37 37.01 -11.76 13.89
C PHE A 37 35.78 -12.68 13.85
N ALA A 38 35.95 -13.99 13.99
CA ALA A 38 34.86 -14.96 14.05
C ALA A 38 33.93 -14.74 15.26
N VAL A 39 34.48 -14.35 16.42
CA VAL A 39 33.68 -14.01 17.61
C VAL A 39 32.90 -12.72 17.39
N ILE A 40 33.53 -11.69 16.81
CA ILE A 40 32.85 -10.42 16.52
C ILE A 40 31.71 -10.64 15.51
N THR A 41 31.95 -11.38 14.43
CA THR A 41 30.91 -11.63 13.42
C THR A 41 29.78 -12.47 13.98
N SER A 42 30.06 -13.48 14.80
CA SER A 42 29.01 -14.27 15.46
C SER A 42 28.19 -13.45 16.46
N VAL A 43 28.81 -12.55 17.23
CA VAL A 43 28.09 -11.64 18.13
C VAL A 43 27.21 -10.66 17.35
N ILE A 44 27.70 -10.10 16.23
CA ILE A 44 26.89 -9.23 15.36
C ILE A 44 25.70 -10.00 14.78
N VAL A 45 25.91 -11.22 14.28
CA VAL A 45 24.83 -12.06 13.76
C VAL A 45 23.81 -12.36 14.85
N ILE A 46 24.24 -12.69 16.07
CA ILE A 46 23.33 -12.90 17.20
C ILE A 46 22.54 -11.63 17.50
N PHE A 47 23.17 -10.46 17.55
CA PHE A 47 22.48 -9.19 17.82
C PHE A 47 21.44 -8.87 16.74
N VAL A 48 21.79 -9.11 15.47
CA VAL A 48 20.90 -8.97 14.31
C VAL A 48 19.77 -10.01 14.32
N CYS A 49 20.00 -11.22 14.82
CA CYS A 49 18.99 -12.27 14.94
C CYS A 49 18.08 -12.11 16.17
N LEU A 50 18.53 -11.42 17.22
CA LEU A 50 17.74 -11.06 18.40
C LEU A 50 16.87 -9.82 18.16
N ASP A 51 17.12 -9.09 17.07
CA ASP A 51 16.28 -8.00 16.62
C ASP A 51 15.03 -8.56 15.91
N GLU A 52 13.89 -8.53 16.61
CA GLU A 52 12.61 -9.01 16.09
C GLU A 52 12.18 -8.23 14.83
N ASP A 53 12.52 -6.94 14.73
CA ASP A 53 12.17 -6.11 13.57
C ASP A 53 13.01 -6.50 12.34
N PHE A 54 14.30 -6.79 12.53
CA PHE A 54 15.16 -7.25 11.43
C PHE A 54 14.73 -8.63 10.91
N THR A 55 14.40 -9.56 11.81
CA THR A 55 13.93 -10.89 11.42
C THR A 55 12.57 -10.83 10.71
N LEU A 56 11.65 -9.95 11.13
CA LEU A 56 10.40 -9.66 10.42
C LEU A 56 10.66 -9.06 9.04
N TRP A 57 11.60 -8.13 8.92
CA TRP A 57 11.95 -7.50 7.65
C TRP A 57 12.57 -8.51 6.65
N ILE A 58 13.47 -9.38 7.11
CA ILE A 58 14.04 -10.47 6.30
C ILE A 58 12.96 -11.46 5.90
N ARG A 59 12.09 -11.88 6.83
CA ARG A 59 10.94 -12.73 6.49
C ARG A 59 10.05 -12.08 5.44
N TYR A 60 9.69 -10.80 5.60
CA TYR A 60 8.90 -10.07 4.61
C TYR A 60 9.59 -9.99 3.24
N LYS A 61 10.91 -9.81 3.20
CA LYS A 61 11.68 -9.75 1.95
C LYS A 61 11.80 -11.10 1.24
N PHE A 62 11.92 -12.20 1.98
CA PHE A 62 12.18 -13.55 1.42
C PHE A 62 10.94 -14.44 1.35
N GLN A 63 9.92 -14.17 2.14
CA GLN A 63 8.62 -14.83 2.07
C GLN A 63 7.86 -14.21 0.91
N LYS A 64 7.95 -14.84 -0.26
CA LYS A 64 6.90 -14.72 -1.28
C LYS A 64 5.62 -15.26 -0.66
N VAL A 65 4.84 -14.35 -0.07
CA VAL A 65 3.49 -14.65 0.39
C VAL A 65 2.71 -15.12 -0.83
N ASP A 66 2.40 -16.41 -0.88
CA ASP A 66 1.55 -16.94 -1.93
C ASP A 66 0.11 -16.55 -1.60
N LEU A 67 -0.28 -15.39 -2.11
CA LEU A 67 -1.61 -14.84 -1.94
C LEU A 67 -2.70 -15.82 -2.41
N LYS A 68 -2.41 -16.74 -3.34
CA LYS A 68 -3.37 -17.77 -3.72
C LYS A 68 -3.56 -18.77 -2.58
N LYS A 69 -2.46 -19.28 -2.02
CA LYS A 69 -2.52 -20.23 -0.91
C LYS A 69 -3.21 -19.62 0.33
N LEU A 70 -2.91 -18.37 0.66
CA LEU A 70 -3.62 -17.65 1.72
C LEU A 70 -5.09 -17.42 1.37
N ALA A 71 -5.39 -17.03 0.13
CA ALA A 71 -6.78 -16.86 -0.28
C ALA A 71 -7.56 -18.17 -0.30
N GLU A 72 -6.90 -19.33 -0.42
CA GLU A 72 -7.47 -20.68 -0.35
C GLU A 72 -7.63 -21.13 1.11
N GLU A 73 -6.63 -20.88 1.95
CA GLU A 73 -6.65 -21.16 3.41
C GLU A 73 -7.69 -20.30 4.14
N TYR A 74 -7.84 -19.05 3.73
CA TYR A 74 -8.89 -18.13 4.16
C TYR A 74 -10.03 -18.06 3.15
N SER A 75 -10.07 -18.94 2.13
CA SER A 75 -11.28 -19.07 1.32
C SER A 75 -12.31 -19.63 2.26
N ASP A 76 -13.20 -18.73 2.65
CA ASP A 76 -14.27 -18.95 3.60
C ASP A 76 -14.87 -20.33 3.35
N GLU A 77 -14.73 -21.25 4.30
CA GLU A 77 -15.53 -22.47 4.40
C GLU A 77 -16.96 -22.02 4.80
N SER A 78 -17.55 -21.14 3.98
CA SER A 78 -18.74 -20.37 4.32
C SER A 78 -19.97 -21.25 4.17
N THR A 79 -20.18 -22.09 5.17
CA THR A 79 -21.52 -22.55 5.56
C THR A 79 -22.33 -21.44 6.25
N ILE A 80 -21.72 -20.28 6.50
CA ILE A 80 -22.38 -19.10 7.05
C ILE A 80 -23.23 -18.45 5.96
N TYR A 81 -24.55 -18.64 6.07
CA TYR A 81 -25.52 -17.86 5.31
C TYR A 81 -25.47 -16.39 5.76
N VAL A 82 -25.02 -15.52 4.86
CA VAL A 82 -25.06 -14.06 5.07
C VAL A 82 -26.33 -13.52 4.40
N ASP A 83 -27.27 -13.04 5.21
CA ASP A 83 -28.44 -12.32 4.71
C ASP A 83 -28.00 -10.98 4.09
N LYS A 84 -28.23 -10.83 2.79
CA LYS A 84 -27.88 -9.63 2.01
C LYS A 84 -29.07 -8.73 1.70
N THR A 85 -30.27 -9.07 2.17
CA THR A 85 -31.51 -8.34 1.82
C THR A 85 -31.43 -6.85 2.13
N VAL A 86 -30.91 -6.48 3.31
CA VAL A 86 -30.74 -5.09 3.72
C VAL A 86 -29.68 -4.39 2.88
N ALA A 87 -28.55 -5.04 2.64
CA ALA A 87 -27.47 -4.51 1.82
C ALA A 87 -27.91 -4.24 0.38
N ASP A 88 -28.64 -5.19 -0.23
CA ASP A 88 -29.15 -5.09 -1.60
C ASP A 88 -30.24 -4.00 -1.73
N ARG A 89 -31.08 -3.85 -0.71
CA ARG A 89 -32.06 -2.76 -0.65
C ARG A 89 -31.37 -1.40 -0.56
N LEU A 90 -30.40 -1.27 0.34
CA LEU A 90 -29.63 -0.04 0.52
C LEU A 90 -28.80 0.32 -0.72
N PHE A 91 -28.23 -0.67 -1.41
CA PHE A 91 -27.51 -0.45 -2.67
C PHE A 91 -28.34 0.26 -3.74
N LYS A 92 -29.66 -0.01 -3.76
CA LYS A 92 -30.62 0.62 -4.69
C LYS A 92 -31.08 2.01 -4.22
N GLN A 93 -31.18 2.22 -2.91
CA GLN A 93 -31.71 3.46 -2.32
C GLN A 93 -30.63 4.54 -2.11
N VAL A 94 -29.39 4.13 -1.82
CA VAL A 94 -28.28 5.04 -1.52
C VAL A 94 -27.20 4.82 -2.58
N LYS A 95 -27.22 5.67 -3.61
CA LYS A 95 -26.29 5.59 -4.75
C LYS A 95 -25.00 6.32 -4.42
N VAL A 96 -23.90 5.56 -4.36
CA VAL A 96 -22.57 6.09 -4.04
C VAL A 96 -21.65 6.00 -5.25
N LEU A 97 -21.11 7.15 -5.67
CA LEU A 97 -20.01 7.24 -6.63
C LEU A 97 -18.67 7.18 -5.87
N CYS A 98 -17.82 6.23 -6.22
CA CYS A 98 -16.51 6.06 -5.61
C CYS A 98 -15.42 6.70 -6.48
N LEU A 99 -14.80 7.77 -5.98
CA LEU A 99 -13.65 8.48 -6.56
C LEU A 99 -12.37 7.99 -5.87
N ILE A 100 -11.65 7.07 -6.51
CA ILE A 100 -10.47 6.41 -5.93
C ILE A 100 -9.21 7.01 -6.51
N LEU A 101 -8.38 7.64 -5.68
CA LEU A 101 -7.10 8.18 -6.10
C LEU A 101 -6.07 7.06 -6.23
N THR A 102 -5.35 7.07 -7.34
CA THR A 102 -4.28 6.10 -7.60
C THR A 102 -3.17 6.73 -8.44
N VAL A 103 -2.14 5.95 -8.75
CA VAL A 103 -1.01 6.32 -9.61
C VAL A 103 -0.84 5.26 -10.70
N PRO A 104 -0.25 5.60 -11.86
CA PRO A 104 -0.09 4.66 -12.97
C PRO A 104 0.65 3.36 -12.61
N SER A 105 1.61 3.41 -11.69
CA SER A 105 2.33 2.22 -11.22
C SER A 105 1.48 1.23 -10.44
N HIS A 106 0.33 1.65 -9.92
CA HIS A 106 -0.56 0.83 -9.08
C HIS A 106 -1.70 0.15 -9.85
N LEU A 107 -1.87 0.48 -11.14
CA LEU A 107 -2.93 -0.06 -11.99
C LEU A 107 -2.89 -1.59 -12.09
N GLY A 108 -1.69 -2.17 -12.19
CA GLY A 108 -1.50 -3.63 -12.30
C GLY A 108 -1.51 -4.37 -10.95
N THR A 109 -1.54 -3.66 -9.83
CA THR A 109 -1.38 -4.23 -8.49
C THR A 109 -2.55 -3.84 -7.58
N GLN A 110 -2.56 -2.63 -7.02
CA GLN A 110 -3.55 -2.20 -6.02
C GLN A 110 -4.94 -2.10 -6.63
N VAL A 111 -5.08 -1.51 -7.82
CA VAL A 111 -6.39 -1.35 -8.48
C VAL A 111 -7.07 -2.70 -8.73
N GLY A 112 -6.30 -3.73 -9.09
CA GLY A 112 -6.81 -5.10 -9.23
C GLY A 112 -7.40 -5.64 -7.93
N VAL A 113 -6.72 -5.43 -6.80
CA VAL A 113 -7.17 -5.85 -5.48
C VAL A 113 -8.42 -5.07 -5.05
N VAL A 114 -8.42 -3.74 -5.24
CA VAL A 114 -9.54 -2.87 -4.90
C VAL A 114 -10.80 -3.27 -5.69
N ASN A 115 -10.67 -3.53 -7.00
CA ASN A 115 -11.76 -4.02 -7.85
C ASN A 115 -12.27 -5.40 -7.45
N ALA A 116 -11.37 -6.33 -7.11
CA ALA A 116 -11.76 -7.68 -6.68
C ALA A 116 -12.50 -7.69 -5.34
N THR A 117 -12.32 -6.65 -4.51
CA THR A 117 -12.80 -6.61 -3.12
C THR A 117 -14.00 -5.70 -2.92
N TRP A 118 -13.79 -4.45 -2.52
CA TRP A 118 -14.85 -3.54 -2.07
C TRP A 118 -15.39 -2.65 -3.18
N ALA A 119 -14.57 -2.29 -4.17
CA ALA A 119 -14.98 -1.35 -5.22
C ALA A 119 -16.08 -1.92 -6.13
N LYS A 120 -16.16 -3.25 -6.30
CA LYS A 120 -17.30 -3.91 -6.97
C LYS A 120 -18.66 -3.70 -6.28
N ARG A 121 -18.66 -3.20 -5.04
CA ARG A 121 -19.86 -2.88 -4.25
C ARG A 121 -20.22 -1.40 -4.30
N CYS A 122 -19.44 -0.57 -5.00
CA CYS A 122 -19.82 0.80 -5.37
C CYS A 122 -20.86 0.78 -6.50
N ASN A 123 -21.69 1.82 -6.62
CA ASN A 123 -22.61 1.93 -7.77
C ASN A 123 -21.85 2.25 -9.06
N LYS A 124 -20.78 3.06 -8.96
CA LYS A 124 -19.79 3.30 -10.00
C LYS A 124 -18.46 3.67 -9.36
N VAL A 125 -17.37 3.32 -10.03
CA VAL A 125 -16.01 3.60 -9.59
C VAL A 125 -15.31 4.41 -10.67
N LEU A 126 -14.60 5.44 -10.23
CA LEU A 126 -13.78 6.30 -11.05
C LEU A 126 -12.39 6.40 -10.43
N TYR A 127 -11.38 5.98 -11.17
CA TYR A 127 -9.98 6.05 -10.73
C TYR A 127 -9.35 7.37 -11.15
N ALA A 128 -8.93 8.17 -10.18
CA ALA A 128 -8.30 9.46 -10.38
C ALA A 128 -6.77 9.33 -10.48
N LEU A 129 -6.22 9.55 -11.67
CA LEU A 129 -4.79 9.50 -11.93
C LEU A 129 -4.36 10.54 -12.98
N CYS A 130 -3.16 11.07 -12.83
CA CYS A 130 -2.51 11.92 -13.80
C CYS A 130 -1.63 11.03 -14.70
N THR A 131 -1.85 11.04 -16.01
CA THR A 131 -0.95 10.37 -16.95
C THR A 131 -0.82 11.20 -18.22
N ASN A 132 0.33 11.12 -18.87
CA ASN A 132 0.54 11.73 -20.19
C ASN A 132 0.11 10.78 -21.32
N LYS A 133 -0.25 9.54 -20.99
CA LYS A 133 -0.72 8.53 -21.95
C LYS A 133 -2.21 8.72 -22.22
N LYS A 134 -2.64 8.50 -23.46
CA LYS A 134 -4.05 8.27 -23.78
C LYS A 134 -4.40 6.85 -23.31
N ASP A 135 -4.62 6.67 -22.01
CA ASP A 135 -5.17 5.42 -21.49
C ASP A 135 -6.70 5.43 -21.64
N PRO A 136 -7.34 4.24 -21.83
CA PRO A 136 -8.76 4.14 -22.14
C PRO A 136 -9.61 4.59 -20.95
N ASP A 137 -10.60 5.46 -21.17
CA ASP A 137 -11.81 5.84 -20.40
C ASP A 137 -11.82 5.87 -18.84
N PHE A 138 -10.72 5.53 -18.18
CA PHE A 138 -10.47 5.66 -16.74
C PHE A 138 -9.81 7.02 -16.52
N LEU A 139 -10.63 8.05 -16.40
CA LEU A 139 -10.28 9.41 -15.94
C LEU A 139 -8.79 9.78 -16.05
N ASN A 140 -8.42 10.19 -17.25
CA ASN A 140 -7.15 10.86 -17.55
C ASN A 140 -7.19 12.30 -17.03
N THR A 141 -6.61 12.58 -15.85
CA THR A 141 -7.10 13.71 -15.03
C THR A 141 -6.08 14.70 -14.46
N CYS A 142 -4.84 14.78 -14.96
CA CYS A 142 -4.01 15.99 -14.78
C CYS A 142 -2.81 16.05 -15.74
N LYS A 143 -2.60 17.21 -16.40
CA LYS A 143 -1.46 17.44 -17.34
C LYS A 143 -0.14 17.82 -16.66
N PHE A 144 -0.14 18.01 -15.34
CA PHE A 144 1.00 18.56 -14.60
C PHE A 144 1.91 17.48 -13.97
N GLY A 145 1.72 16.21 -14.31
CA GLY A 145 2.53 15.08 -13.85
C GLY A 145 2.13 14.53 -12.47
N GLU A 146 2.55 13.29 -12.20
CA GLU A 146 2.28 12.56 -10.96
C GLU A 146 3.21 12.97 -9.82
N SER A 147 2.66 13.49 -8.72
CA SER A 147 3.41 13.84 -7.51
C SER A 147 2.49 13.92 -6.30
N LYS A 148 3.04 13.67 -5.10
CA LYS A 148 2.35 13.95 -3.83
C LYS A 148 1.92 15.41 -3.71
N SER A 149 2.70 16.35 -4.27
CA SER A 149 2.35 17.77 -4.29
C SER A 149 1.12 18.09 -5.14
N HIS A 150 0.71 17.19 -6.04
CA HIS A 150 -0.42 17.40 -6.96
C HIS A 150 -1.71 16.65 -6.53
N LEU A 151 -1.73 16.02 -5.34
CA LEU A 151 -2.89 15.25 -4.85
C LEU A 151 -4.17 16.10 -4.77
N ILE A 152 -4.06 17.34 -4.29
CA ILE A 152 -5.21 18.27 -4.25
C ILE A 152 -5.74 18.55 -5.66
N GLY A 153 -4.83 18.65 -6.64
CA GLY A 153 -5.19 18.83 -8.05
C GLY A 153 -6.00 17.65 -8.59
N LYS A 154 -5.60 16.41 -8.27
CA LYS A 154 -6.37 15.20 -8.61
C LYS A 154 -7.77 15.24 -8.03
N VAL A 155 -7.88 15.45 -6.72
CA VAL A 155 -9.17 15.51 -6.01
C VAL A 155 -10.06 16.55 -6.69
N ARG A 156 -9.59 17.79 -6.84
CA ARG A 156 -10.34 18.87 -7.48
C ARG A 156 -10.81 18.49 -8.88
N HIS A 157 -9.95 17.88 -9.68
CA HIS A 157 -10.31 17.48 -11.03
C HIS A 157 -11.39 16.40 -11.04
N SER A 158 -11.23 15.35 -10.22
CA SER A 158 -12.20 14.25 -10.13
C SER A 158 -13.57 14.71 -9.68
N PHE A 159 -13.62 15.58 -8.66
CA PHE A 159 -14.87 16.17 -8.20
C PHE A 159 -15.48 17.12 -9.24
N THR A 160 -14.67 17.90 -9.95
CA THR A 160 -15.16 18.77 -11.06
C THR A 160 -15.80 17.94 -12.17
N PHE A 161 -15.15 16.84 -12.57
CA PHE A 161 -15.69 15.92 -13.56
C PHE A 161 -16.99 15.27 -13.09
N ALA A 162 -17.01 14.76 -11.84
CA ALA A 162 -18.17 14.12 -11.26
C ALA A 162 -19.35 15.10 -11.18
N TYR A 163 -19.09 16.34 -10.76
CA TYR A 163 -20.08 17.41 -10.72
C TYR A 163 -20.65 17.73 -12.12
N ALA A 164 -19.80 17.84 -13.13
CA ALA A 164 -20.25 18.20 -14.48
C ALA A 164 -21.05 17.09 -15.19
N ASN A 165 -20.80 15.81 -14.87
CA ASN A 165 -21.30 14.68 -15.67
C ASN A 165 -22.21 13.71 -14.91
N LEU A 166 -22.11 13.64 -13.58
CA LEU A 166 -22.69 12.55 -12.77
C LEU A 166 -23.45 13.06 -11.56
N ILE A 167 -23.59 14.38 -11.39
CA ILE A 167 -24.17 14.97 -10.18
C ILE A 167 -25.62 14.56 -9.94
N HIS A 168 -26.37 14.30 -11.01
CA HIS A 168 -27.78 13.88 -10.94
C HIS A 168 -27.98 12.36 -10.88
N ASP A 169 -26.89 11.58 -10.99
CA ASP A 169 -26.96 10.11 -11.06
C ASP A 169 -26.73 9.44 -9.70
N TYR A 170 -26.12 10.15 -8.74
CA TYR A 170 -25.67 9.64 -7.46
C TYR A 170 -26.00 10.60 -6.32
N ASP A 171 -26.30 10.04 -5.15
CA ASP A 171 -26.66 10.81 -3.96
C ASP A 171 -25.41 11.22 -3.16
N TRP A 172 -24.36 10.38 -3.20
CA TRP A 172 -23.15 10.54 -2.40
C TRP A 172 -21.87 10.32 -3.21
N PHE A 173 -20.83 11.08 -2.88
CA PHE A 173 -19.52 11.07 -3.51
C PHE A 173 -18.47 10.68 -2.46
N LEU A 174 -17.94 9.46 -2.60
CA LEU A 174 -16.89 8.93 -1.72
C LEU A 174 -15.52 9.19 -2.36
N LYS A 175 -14.64 9.92 -1.66
CA LYS A 175 -13.22 9.94 -1.96
C LYS A 175 -12.54 8.82 -1.17
N ALA A 176 -11.68 8.03 -1.82
CA ALA A 176 -10.80 7.06 -1.16
C ALA A 176 -9.42 6.98 -1.85
N ASP A 177 -8.43 6.40 -1.18
CA ASP A 177 -7.14 6.04 -1.78
C ASP A 177 -7.10 4.55 -2.18
N ASP A 178 -6.14 4.16 -3.01
CA ASP A 178 -5.98 2.78 -3.51
C ASP A 178 -5.40 1.78 -2.48
N ASP A 179 -5.02 2.28 -1.30
CA ASP A 179 -4.64 1.52 -0.11
C ASP A 179 -5.73 1.50 0.98
N THR A 180 -6.92 2.03 0.69
CA THR A 180 -8.07 2.06 1.60
C THR A 180 -9.00 0.87 1.38
N TYR A 181 -9.65 0.39 2.45
CA TYR A 181 -10.74 -0.58 2.39
C TYR A 181 -12.02 0.00 3.01
N VAL A 182 -13.14 -0.08 2.28
CA VAL A 182 -14.44 0.44 2.74
C VAL A 182 -15.49 -0.66 2.76
N VAL A 183 -16.14 -0.87 3.89
CA VAL A 183 -17.32 -1.74 3.99
C VAL A 183 -18.54 -0.97 3.47
N MET A 184 -18.81 -1.10 2.18
CA MET A 184 -19.83 -0.29 1.48
C MET A 184 -21.25 -0.47 2.04
N GLU A 185 -21.55 -1.64 2.60
CA GLU A 185 -22.81 -1.94 3.27
C GLU A 185 -22.99 -1.07 4.53
N ASN A 186 -21.95 -1.00 5.37
CA ASN A 186 -21.95 -0.17 6.58
C ASN A 186 -22.00 1.32 6.23
N LEU A 187 -21.26 1.72 5.18
CA LEU A 187 -21.31 3.10 4.69
C LEU A 187 -22.73 3.48 4.27
N ARG A 188 -23.40 2.66 3.45
CA ARG A 188 -24.79 2.95 3.04
C ARG A 188 -25.76 2.94 4.20
N TYR A 189 -25.57 2.06 5.18
CA TYR A 189 -26.39 2.05 6.38
C TYR A 189 -26.23 3.35 7.18
N LEU A 190 -25.01 3.88 7.31
CA LEU A 190 -24.80 5.20 7.91
C LEU A 190 -25.51 6.29 7.10
N LEU A 191 -25.25 6.33 5.80
CA LEU A 191 -25.77 7.35 4.89
C LEU A 191 -27.30 7.34 4.75
N SER A 192 -27.96 6.19 4.94
CA SER A 192 -29.44 6.12 4.88
C SER A 192 -30.13 6.89 6.00
N HIS A 193 -29.40 7.34 7.02
CA HIS A 193 -29.92 8.18 8.11
C HIS A 193 -29.69 9.68 7.85
N HIS A 194 -29.08 10.06 6.73
CA HIS A 194 -28.81 11.45 6.35
C HIS A 194 -29.57 11.83 5.08
N ASP A 195 -29.97 13.10 4.98
CA ASP A 195 -30.57 13.65 3.76
C ASP A 195 -29.46 14.04 2.79
N SER A 196 -29.44 13.42 1.60
CA SER A 196 -28.48 13.71 0.54
C SER A 196 -28.69 15.07 -0.13
N ASN A 197 -29.78 15.79 0.17
CA ASN A 197 -30.01 17.16 -0.29
C ASN A 197 -29.51 18.22 0.69
N SER A 198 -29.11 17.82 1.90
CA SER A 198 -28.55 18.74 2.88
C SER A 198 -27.02 18.76 2.77
N PRO A 199 -26.39 19.92 2.54
CA PRO A 199 -24.95 20.01 2.35
C PRO A 199 -24.17 19.54 3.58
N GLY A 200 -23.19 18.67 3.36
CA GLY A 200 -22.44 18.02 4.43
C GLY A 200 -21.27 17.14 3.95
N TYR A 201 -20.49 16.66 4.92
CA TYR A 201 -19.42 15.71 4.68
C TYR A 201 -19.16 14.88 5.95
N LEU A 202 -18.87 13.60 5.76
CA LEU A 202 -18.60 12.64 6.82
C LEU A 202 -17.23 12.01 6.60
N GLY A 203 -16.50 11.86 7.70
CA GLY A 203 -15.16 11.29 7.70
C GLY A 203 -14.50 11.48 9.06
N TYR A 204 -13.23 11.12 9.15
CA TYR A 204 -12.46 11.37 10.35
C TYR A 204 -11.99 12.83 10.39
N HIS A 205 -12.55 13.64 11.28
CA HIS A 205 -12.22 15.07 11.40
C HIS A 205 -10.94 15.29 12.21
N PHE A 206 -9.96 15.95 11.60
CA PHE A 206 -8.75 16.44 12.26
C PHE A 206 -8.85 17.94 12.50
N GLN A 207 -8.35 18.42 13.64
CA GLN A 207 -8.24 19.84 13.97
C GLN A 207 -6.78 20.27 14.21
N THR A 208 -5.81 19.51 13.69
CA THR A 208 -4.39 19.68 14.03
C THR A 208 -3.77 20.96 13.48
N TYR A 209 -4.17 21.38 12.27
CA TYR A 209 -3.51 22.49 11.54
C TYR A 209 -4.46 23.66 11.19
N LEU A 210 -5.77 23.46 11.29
CA LEU A 210 -6.79 24.43 10.89
C LEU A 210 -7.87 24.45 11.97
N GLU A 211 -8.29 25.65 12.41
CA GLU A 211 -9.33 25.81 13.44
C GLU A 211 -10.65 25.15 13.05
N GLN A 212 -11.07 25.30 11.79
CA GLN A 212 -12.25 24.66 11.24
C GLN A 212 -12.10 23.14 11.04
N GLY A 213 -10.87 22.64 11.17
CA GLY A 213 -10.48 21.27 10.88
C GLY A 213 -10.62 20.84 9.43
N TYR A 214 -10.33 19.57 9.16
CA TYR A 214 -10.36 18.95 7.84
C TYR A 214 -10.52 17.43 7.97
N MET A 215 -11.05 16.79 6.93
CA MET A 215 -11.18 15.33 6.92
C MET A 215 -9.84 14.64 6.64
N SER A 216 -9.63 13.48 7.25
CA SER A 216 -8.47 12.62 7.03
C SER A 216 -8.26 12.33 5.55
N GLY A 217 -6.98 12.18 5.18
CA GLY A 217 -6.57 11.96 3.80
C GLY A 217 -7.07 10.66 3.20
N GLY A 218 -7.27 9.59 3.98
CA GLY A 218 -7.59 8.26 3.44
C GLY A 218 -8.94 8.21 2.72
N ALA A 219 -10.03 8.39 3.47
CA ALA A 219 -11.38 8.42 2.88
C ALA A 219 -12.34 9.35 3.62
N TRP A 220 -13.29 9.89 2.86
CA TRP A 220 -14.40 10.70 3.34
C TRP A 220 -15.49 10.74 2.25
N VAL A 221 -16.72 10.99 2.68
CA VAL A 221 -17.89 11.06 1.80
C VAL A 221 -18.55 12.43 1.94
N CYS A 222 -19.01 12.99 0.84
CA CYS A 222 -19.87 14.17 0.85
C CYS A 222 -21.11 13.91 0.01
N ASP A 223 -22.17 14.64 0.32
CA ASP A 223 -23.37 14.69 -0.51
C ASP A 223 -23.15 15.55 -1.76
N GLN A 224 -24.19 15.59 -2.58
CA GLN A 224 -24.34 16.55 -3.64
C GLN A 224 -24.48 17.96 -3.04
N PRO A 225 -23.67 18.95 -3.47
CA PRO A 225 -23.95 20.34 -3.13
C PRO A 225 -25.35 20.67 -3.60
N SER A 226 -26.24 21.00 -2.67
CA SER A 226 -27.56 21.54 -2.97
C SER A 226 -27.34 22.74 -3.88
N GLY A 227 -27.64 22.58 -5.18
CA GLY A 227 -27.68 23.70 -6.09
C GLY A 227 -28.64 24.70 -5.48
N SER A 228 -28.15 25.89 -5.15
CA SER A 228 -28.99 26.97 -4.65
C SER A 228 -30.13 27.16 -5.63
N THR A 229 -31.31 26.62 -5.30
CA THR A 229 -32.56 27.21 -5.76
C THR A 229 -32.54 28.60 -5.17
N THR A 230 -32.11 29.56 -5.99
CA THR A 230 -32.47 30.95 -5.80
C THR A 230 -33.99 31.01 -5.90
N ASP A 231 -34.66 30.71 -4.80
CA ASP A 231 -36.06 31.00 -4.65
C ASP A 231 -36.14 32.51 -4.37
N GLY A 232 -36.35 33.27 -5.43
CA GLY A 232 -36.75 34.66 -5.32
C GLY A 232 -38.16 34.69 -4.74
N GLY A 233 -38.31 35.13 -3.49
CA GLY A 233 -39.64 35.22 -2.89
C GLY A 233 -39.69 35.69 -1.44
N GLY A 234 -39.52 37.00 -1.23
CA GLY A 234 -40.42 37.82 -0.39
C GLY A 234 -40.48 37.65 1.14
N GLY A 235 -40.18 38.76 1.85
CA GLY A 235 -40.75 39.18 3.14
C GLY A 235 -40.16 38.48 4.38
N VAL A 236 -39.77 39.16 5.46
CA VAL A 236 -39.98 40.52 5.98
C VAL A 236 -38.68 40.95 6.68
#